data_AF-A0A1W9SWZ5-F1
#
_entry.id   AF-A0A1W9SWZ5-F1
#
_cell.length_a   1.000
_cell.length_b   1.000
_cell.length_c   1.000
_cell.angle_alpha   90.00
_cell.angle_beta   90.00
_cell.angle_gamma   90.00
#
_symmetry.space_group_name_H-M   'P 1'
#
loop_
_entity.id
_entity.type
_entity.pdbx_description
1 polymer ?
#
loop_
_entity_poly.entity_id
_entity_poly.type
_entity_poly.pdbx_seq_one_letter_code
_entity_poly.pdbx_strand_id
1 'polypeptide(L)'
;MTKQWKNWCLIILETLFALCAASVVVYKLLGIFDFGFFSYRFFNIVVSIAICAYIIQALLKSDQRIYWVIIVFSLFHFTEGLIIHFWFKTIIHLMILLVIIWVYFGKPLWIGKKYRPTP
;
A
#
# COMPACT_ATOMS: atom_id res chain seq x y z
N MET A 1 -8.46 7.69 18.87
CA MET A 1 -8.96 7.87 17.49
C MET A 1 -7.90 7.72 16.39
N THR A 2 -6.60 7.96 16.61
CA THR A 2 -5.60 8.07 15.52
C THR A 2 -5.23 6.78 14.77
N LYS A 3 -5.29 5.60 15.40
CA LYS A 3 -4.81 4.35 14.79
C LYS A 3 -5.78 3.75 13.76
N GLN A 4 -7.09 3.83 14.01
CA GLN A 4 -8.11 3.34 13.10
C GLN A 4 -8.15 4.14 11.79
N TRP A 5 -8.06 5.47 11.85
CA TRP A 5 -7.97 6.32 10.66
C TRP A 5 -6.76 6.00 9.78
N LYS A 6 -5.60 5.71 10.39
CA LYS A 6 -4.41 5.31 9.64
C LYS A 6 -4.58 3.99 8.90
N ASN A 7 -5.25 2.99 9.51
CA ASN A 7 -5.57 1.74 8.83
C ASN A 7 -6.55 1.97 7.67
N TRP A 8 -7.54 2.86 7.83
CA TRP A 8 -8.45 3.22 6.75
C TRP A 8 -7.73 3.87 5.58
N CYS A 9 -6.75 4.76 5.82
CA CYS A 9 -5.92 5.32 4.75
C CYS A 9 -5.17 4.23 3.96
N LEU A 10 -4.58 3.26 4.67
CA LEU A 10 -3.89 2.13 4.01
C LEU A 10 -4.86 1.26 3.20
N ILE A 11 -6.04 0.95 3.75
CA ILE A 11 -7.07 0.17 3.05
C ILE A 11 -7.49 0.88 1.75
N ILE A 12 -7.73 2.20 1.80
CA ILE A 12 -8.12 2.98 0.61
C ILE A 12 -7.01 2.95 -0.45
N LEU A 13 -5.76 3.18 -0.05
CA LEU A 13 -4.63 3.19 -0.99
C LEU A 13 -4.39 1.82 -1.63
N GLU A 14 -4.44 0.74 -0.85
CA GLU A 14 -4.33 -0.64 -1.35
C GLU A 14 -5.50 -1.01 -2.28
N THR A 15 -6.70 -0.55 -1.96
CA THR A 15 -7.88 -0.77 -2.82
C THR A 15 -7.74 -0.03 -4.15
N LEU A 16 -7.26 1.22 -4.14
CA LEU A 16 -6.99 1.98 -5.36
C LEU A 16 -5.95 1.30 -6.24
N PHE A 17 -4.88 0.78 -5.64
CA PHE A 17 -3.87 0.00 -6.36
C PHE A 17 -4.47 -1.29 -6.95
N ALA A 18 -5.23 -2.05 -6.16
CA ALA A 18 -5.87 -3.28 -6.61
C ALA A 18 -6.86 -3.03 -7.77
N LEU A 19 -7.64 -1.95 -7.72
CA LEU A 19 -8.55 -1.56 -8.81
C LEU A 19 -7.79 -1.17 -10.08
N CYS A 20 -6.67 -0.46 -9.95
CA CYS A 20 -5.79 -0.15 -11.09
C CYS A 20 -5.16 -1.41 -11.68
N ALA A 21 -4.68 -2.33 -10.84
CA ALA A 21 -4.16 -3.61 -11.27
C ALA A 21 -5.23 -4.44 -12.01
N ALA A 22 -6.45 -4.48 -11.48
CA ALA A 22 -7.58 -5.19 -12.07
C ALA A 22 -8.00 -4.60 -13.43
N SER A 23 -7.98 -3.27 -13.59
CA SER A 23 -8.33 -2.67 -14.88
C SER A 23 -7.34 -3.05 -15.99
N VAL A 24 -6.05 -3.20 -15.68
CA VAL A 24 -5.05 -3.72 -16.62
C VAL A 24 -5.35 -5.17 -17.03
N VAL A 25 -5.86 -6.01 -16.11
CA VAL A 25 -6.33 -7.38 -16.45
C VAL A 25 -7.52 -7.33 -17.40
N VAL A 26 -8.52 -6.48 -17.10
CA VAL A 26 -9.71 -6.34 -17.95
C VAL A 26 -9.33 -5.86 -19.34
N TYR A 27 -8.48 -4.83 -19.45
CA TYR A 27 -8.00 -4.34 -20.73
C TYR A 27 -7.18 -5.39 -21.49
N LYS A 28 -6.46 -6.27 -20.78
CA LYS A 28 -5.81 -7.42 -21.42
C LYS A 28 -6.83 -8.42 -21.99
N LEU A 29 -7.88 -8.76 -21.23
CA LEU A 29 -8.94 -9.67 -21.68
C LEU A 29 -9.71 -9.12 -22.89
N LEU A 30 -9.85 -7.79 -22.96
CA LEU A 30 -10.44 -7.09 -24.11
C LEU A 30 -9.48 -6.96 -25.30
N GLY A 31 -8.24 -7.45 -25.21
CA GLY A 31 -7.24 -7.40 -26.28
C GLY A 31 -6.56 -6.04 -26.47
N ILE A 32 -6.71 -5.10 -25.53
CA ILE A 32 -6.13 -3.75 -25.62
C ILE A 32 -4.63 -3.77 -25.28
N PHE A 33 -4.19 -4.72 -24.45
CA PHE A 33 -2.77 -4.89 -24.10
C PHE A 33 -2.16 -6.18 -24.66
N ASP A 34 -0.96 -6.08 -25.23
CA ASP A 34 -0.22 -7.21 -25.81
C ASP A 34 0.84 -7.77 -24.88
N PHE A 35 0.41 -8.41 -23.78
CA PHE A 35 1.28 -9.30 -23.01
C PHE A 35 0.61 -10.67 -22.81
N GLY A 36 1.41 -11.75 -22.82
CA GLY A 36 0.88 -13.11 -22.74
C GLY A 36 0.26 -13.46 -21.37
N PHE A 37 -0.69 -14.39 -21.34
CA PHE A 37 -1.31 -14.87 -20.09
C PHE A 37 -0.32 -15.53 -19.13
N PHE A 38 0.72 -16.19 -19.66
CA PHE A 38 1.82 -16.76 -18.88
C PHE A 38 3.01 -15.81 -18.72
N SER A 39 2.82 -14.53 -19.04
CA SER A 39 3.89 -13.54 -18.83
C SER A 39 4.07 -13.25 -17.34
N TYR A 40 5.32 -12.92 -16.97
CA TYR A 40 5.66 -12.36 -15.66
C TYR A 40 4.71 -11.21 -15.28
N ARG A 41 4.35 -10.35 -16.24
CA ARG A 41 3.49 -9.18 -16.01
C ARG A 41 2.08 -9.58 -15.57
N PHE A 42 1.48 -10.57 -16.22
CA PHE A 42 0.15 -11.05 -15.85
C PHE A 42 0.16 -11.71 -14.47
N PHE A 43 1.12 -12.60 -14.22
CA PHE A 43 1.28 -13.25 -12.92
C PHE A 43 1.50 -12.23 -11.80
N ASN A 44 2.36 -11.23 -12.03
CA ASN A 44 2.63 -10.18 -11.07
C ASN A 44 1.33 -9.44 -10.71
N ILE A 45 0.52 -9.06 -11.70
CA ILE A 45 -0.77 -8.37 -11.47
C ILE A 45 -1.72 -9.23 -10.62
N VAL A 46 -1.91 -10.50 -10.97
CA VAL A 46 -2.83 -11.41 -10.26
C VAL A 46 -2.38 -11.63 -8.82
N VAL A 47 -1.09 -11.91 -8.61
CA VAL A 47 -0.51 -12.11 -7.27
C VAL A 47 -0.62 -10.82 -6.44
N SER A 48 -0.39 -9.66 -7.05
CA SER A 48 -0.51 -8.37 -6.38
C SER A 48 -1.94 -8.13 -5.86
N ILE A 49 -2.96 -8.43 -6.67
CA ILE A 49 -4.37 -8.31 -6.26
C ILE A 49 -4.67 -9.23 -5.07
N ALA A 50 -4.18 -10.47 -5.10
CA ALA A 50 -4.36 -11.41 -4.00
C ALA A 50 -3.68 -10.93 -2.70
N ILE A 51 -2.47 -10.37 -2.80
CA ILE A 51 -1.74 -9.79 -1.66
C ILE A 51 -2.50 -8.57 -1.12
N CYS A 52 -3.02 -7.68 -1.97
CA CYS A 52 -3.85 -6.55 -1.53
C CYS A 52 -5.09 -7.02 -0.75
N ALA A 53 -5.80 -8.05 -1.24
CA ALA A 53 -6.97 -8.60 -0.54
C ALA A 53 -6.59 -9.14 0.85
N TYR A 54 -5.46 -9.83 0.95
CA TYR A 54 -4.91 -10.31 2.22
C TYR A 54 -4.54 -9.14 3.16
N ILE A 55 -3.86 -8.11 2.64
CA ILE A 55 -3.49 -6.90 3.39
C ILE A 55 -4.74 -6.21 3.95
N ILE A 56 -5.76 -5.99 3.11
CA ILE A 56 -7.02 -5.35 3.52
C ILE A 56 -7.68 -6.16 4.64
N GLN A 57 -7.78 -7.48 4.48
CA GLN A 57 -8.39 -8.33 5.50
C GLN A 57 -7.62 -8.28 6.83
N ALA A 58 -6.29 -8.31 6.80
CA ALA A 58 -5.46 -8.22 7.99
C ALA A 58 -5.53 -6.85 8.67
N LEU A 59 -5.59 -5.76 7.88
CA LEU A 59 -5.80 -4.39 8.38
C LEU A 59 -7.17 -4.24 9.07
N LEU A 60 -8.23 -4.85 8.52
CA LEU A 60 -9.57 -4.89 9.15
C LEU A 60 -9.55 -5.64 10.49
N LYS A 61 -8.75 -6.71 10.59
CA LYS A 61 -8.50 -7.44 11.85
C LYS A 61 -7.52 -6.75 12.79
N SER A 62 -6.99 -5.59 12.41
CA SER A 62 -5.98 -4.82 13.16
C SER A 62 -4.69 -5.59 13.47
N ASP A 63 -4.33 -6.58 12.66
CA ASP A 63 -3.09 -7.33 12.81
C ASP A 63 -1.89 -6.41 12.56
N GLN A 64 -0.99 -6.31 13.53
CA GLN A 64 0.20 -5.47 13.44
C GLN A 64 1.31 -6.08 12.58
N ARG A 65 1.31 -7.40 12.37
CA ARG A 65 2.34 -8.08 11.58
C ARG A 65 2.24 -7.73 10.10
N ILE A 66 1.06 -7.28 9.65
CA ILE A 66 0.82 -6.97 8.24
C ILE A 66 1.65 -5.78 7.75
N TYR A 67 2.03 -4.84 8.61
CA TYR A 67 2.77 -3.66 8.15
C TYR A 67 4.12 -4.01 7.51
N TRP A 68 4.79 -5.06 7.98
CA TRP A 68 6.01 -5.55 7.33
C TRP A 68 5.74 -6.05 5.90
N VAL A 69 4.62 -6.74 5.71
CA VAL A 69 4.17 -7.18 4.39
C VAL A 69 3.89 -5.97 3.50
N ILE A 70 3.19 -4.95 4.01
CA ILE A 70 2.88 -3.72 3.28
C ILE A 70 4.16 -2.99 2.87
N ILE A 71 5.18 -2.91 3.75
CA ILE A 71 6.46 -2.28 3.45
C ILE A 71 7.15 -3.01 2.29
N VAL A 72 7.33 -4.33 2.39
CA VAL A 72 8.02 -5.12 1.36
C VAL A 72 7.27 -5.05 0.03
N PHE A 73 5.96 -5.21 0.07
CA PHE A 73 5.08 -5.11 -1.08
C PHE A 73 5.16 -3.75 -1.77
N SER A 74 5.12 -2.67 -0.97
CA SER A 74 5.20 -1.31 -1.49
C SER A 74 6.56 -0.96 -2.05
N LEU A 75 7.66 -1.41 -1.43
CA LEU A 75 9.00 -1.21 -1.96
C LEU A 75 9.17 -1.92 -3.31
N PHE A 76 8.72 -3.18 -3.41
CA PHE A 76 8.77 -3.92 -4.66
C PHE A 76 8.05 -3.19 -5.79
N HIS A 77 6.81 -2.75 -5.54
CA HIS A 77 6.02 -2.07 -6.56
C HIS A 77 6.45 -0.63 -6.85
N PHE A 78 7.03 0.06 -5.88
CA PHE A 78 7.66 1.36 -6.07
C PHE A 78 8.86 1.24 -7.03
N THR A 79 9.78 0.30 -6.75
CA THR A 79 10.95 0.06 -7.60
C THR A 79 10.56 -0.42 -8.99
N GLU A 80 9.62 -1.37 -9.09
CA GLU A 80 9.12 -1.83 -10.38
C GLU A 80 8.48 -0.68 -11.17
N GLY A 81 7.64 0.13 -10.51
CA GLY A 81 6.98 1.29 -11.11
C GLY A 81 7.97 2.34 -11.62
N LEU A 82 9.08 2.58 -10.92
CA LEU A 82 10.16 3.44 -11.40
C LEU A 82 10.84 2.87 -12.65
N ILE A 83 11.17 1.58 -12.66
CA ILE A 83 11.86 0.92 -13.78
C ILE A 83 11.02 0.99 -15.06
N ILE A 84 9.72 0.72 -14.95
CA ILE A 84 8.81 0.68 -16.11
C ILE A 84 8.11 2.04 -16.38
N HIS A 85 8.50 3.10 -15.65
CA HIS A 85 7.89 4.43 -15.73
C HIS A 85 6.36 4.45 -15.53
N PHE A 86 5.82 3.55 -14.70
CA PHE A 86 4.39 3.51 -14.37
C PHE A 86 4.08 4.38 -13.14
N TRP A 87 4.04 5.70 -13.37
CA TRP A 87 3.98 6.72 -12.32
C TRP A 87 2.82 6.60 -11.35
N PHE A 88 1.63 6.21 -11.81
CA PHE A 88 0.47 6.06 -10.93
C PHE A 88 0.72 5.05 -9.80
N LYS A 89 1.24 3.88 -10.15
CA LYS A 89 1.66 2.84 -9.20
C LYS A 89 2.74 3.35 -8.25
N THR A 90 3.76 4.01 -8.80
CA THR A 90 4.87 4.57 -8.01
C THR A 90 4.37 5.58 -6.96
N ILE A 91 3.48 6.49 -7.34
CA ILE A 91 2.92 7.51 -6.44
C ILE A 91 2.10 6.85 -5.33
N ILE A 92 1.23 5.89 -5.65
CA ILE A 92 0.44 5.19 -4.63
C ILE A 92 1.35 4.49 -3.61
N HIS A 93 2.35 3.74 -4.05
CA HIS A 93 3.23 3.04 -3.11
C HIS A 93 4.13 3.97 -2.32
N LEU A 94 4.52 5.12 -2.88
CA LEU A 94 5.18 6.17 -2.10
C LEU A 94 4.26 6.69 -0.99
N MET A 95 2.98 6.97 -1.30
CA MET A 95 2.00 7.40 -0.29
C MET A 95 1.80 6.35 0.80
N ILE A 96 1.71 5.06 0.43
CA ILE A 96 1.59 3.96 1.40
C ILE A 96 2.80 3.94 2.35
N LEU A 97 4.02 4.05 1.82
CA LEU A 97 5.23 4.08 2.64
C LEU A 97 5.26 5.29 3.58
N LEU A 98 4.85 6.47 3.12
CA LEU A 98 4.75 7.67 3.96
C LEU A 98 3.71 7.49 5.08
N VAL A 99 2.57 6.86 4.79
CA VAL A 99 1.55 6.55 5.81
C VAL A 99 2.11 5.57 6.85
N ILE A 100 2.86 4.54 6.44
CA ILE A 100 3.51 3.60 7.37
C ILE A 100 4.54 4.32 8.25
N ILE A 101 5.37 5.18 7.68
CA ILE A 101 6.33 5.98 8.45
C ILE A 101 5.58 6.82 9.49
N TRP A 102 4.46 7.44 9.11
CA TRP A 102 3.62 8.19 10.04
C TRP A 102 2.93 7.30 11.09
N VAL A 103 2.60 6.04 10.77
CA VAL A 103 2.08 5.06 11.73
C VAL A 103 3.13 4.70 12.79
N TYR A 104 4.36 4.40 12.37
CA TYR A 104 5.42 3.88 13.24
C TYR A 104 6.24 4.96 13.96
N PHE A 105 6.63 6.02 13.23
CA PHE A 105 7.53 7.06 13.74
C PHE A 105 6.80 8.34 14.15
N GLY A 106 5.51 8.47 13.83
CA GLY A 106 4.66 9.59 14.22
C GLY A 106 4.31 9.57 15.71
N LYS A 107 5.29 9.70 16.60
CA LYS A 107 5.06 10.34 17.91
C LYS A 107 4.94 11.85 17.69
N PRO A 108 4.04 12.55 18.39
CA PRO A 108 4.01 14.01 18.34
C PRO A 108 5.34 14.53 18.89
N LEU A 109 6.12 15.20 18.05
CA LEU A 109 7.37 15.91 18.41
C LEU A 109 7.15 17.09 19.40
N TRP A 110 5.93 17.27 19.93
CA TRP A 110 5.52 18.45 20.69
C TRP A 110 5.00 18.18 22.11
N ILE A 111 5.16 16.97 22.67
CA ILE A 111 4.88 16.73 24.10
C ILE A 111 6.20 16.69 24.88
N GLY A 112 6.96 17.78 24.74
CA GLY A 112 8.06 18.11 25.63
C GLY A 112 7.52 18.86 26.85
N LYS A 113 7.27 18.11 27.94
CA LYS A 113 7.14 18.58 29.33
C LYS A 113 6.01 19.59 29.63
N LYS A 114 4.84 19.09 30.06
CA LYS A 114 4.03 19.84 31.03
C LYS A 114 4.86 19.99 32.30
N TYR A 115 5.33 21.20 32.58
CA TYR A 115 5.87 21.59 33.89
C TYR A 115 4.75 21.37 34.92
N ARG A 116 4.95 20.45 35.88
CA ARG A 116 4.13 20.40 37.09
C ARG A 116 4.82 21.28 38.13
N PRO A 117 4.24 22.41 38.57
CA PRO A 117 4.70 23.00 39.81
C PRO A 117 4.38 22.01 40.94
N THR A 118 5.42 21.58 41.66
CA THR A 118 5.26 20.93 42.97
C THR A 118 4.75 21.95 43.99
N PRO A 119 4.00 21.49 45.02
CA PRO A 119 3.29 22.35 45.96
C PRO A 119 4.20 23.27 46.78
#